data_AF-A0A8T6RGH8-F1
#
_entry.id   AF-A0A8T6RGH8-F1
#
_cell.length_a   1.000
_cell.length_b   1.000
_cell.length_c   1.000
_cell.angle_alpha   90.00
_cell.angle_beta   90.00
_cell.angle_gamma   90.00
#
_symmetry.space_group_name_H-M   'P 1'
#
loop_
_entity.id
_entity.type
_entity.pdbx_description
1 polymer ?
#
loop_
_entity_poly.entity_id
_entity_poly.type
_entity_poly.pdbx_seq_one_letter_code
_entity_poly.pdbx_strand_id
1 'polypeptide(L)'
;MVKKKMNDIKNKLHSVALIGFDTLSGPVLRFSKIFSKQSLDFDLESNLTSFYLMFNGGGQFKPREIGFDQFKVVTFMKELDLYCFFLRNLESGNYKEFEEIAENIFPKQESRKEKTIKEQMIELLEEQKLTVKQIKKHFNFSVSTVRKYLKSLEEEGKVECVGTTDKTNAYLYSTK
;
A
#
# COMPACT_ATOMS: atom_id res chain seq x y z
N MET A 1 19.36 -25.91 -12.21
CA MET A 1 19.43 -25.83 -10.72
C MET A 1 18.28 -25.00 -10.13
N VAL A 2 17.99 -23.82 -10.68
CA VAL A 2 16.90 -22.91 -10.22
C VAL A 2 15.49 -23.56 -10.21
N LYS A 3 15.12 -24.33 -11.25
CA LYS A 3 13.80 -24.99 -11.33
C LYS A 3 13.53 -26.01 -10.20
N LYS A 4 14.57 -26.71 -9.70
CA LYS A 4 14.43 -27.70 -8.63
C LYS A 4 14.20 -27.01 -7.28
N LYS A 5 14.98 -25.96 -6.99
CA LYS A 5 14.83 -25.10 -5.81
C LYS A 5 13.46 -24.40 -5.76
N MET A 6 12.96 -23.96 -6.91
CA MET A 6 11.63 -23.34 -7.01
C MET A 6 10.49 -24.31 -6.67
N ASN A 7 10.61 -25.60 -7.01
CA ASN A 7 9.64 -26.61 -6.62
C ASN A 7 9.67 -26.88 -5.12
N ASP A 8 10.85 -26.93 -4.51
CA ASP A 8 11.00 -27.20 -3.08
C ASP A 8 10.39 -26.08 -2.23
N ILE A 9 10.58 -24.81 -2.62
CA ILE A 9 9.95 -23.67 -1.91
C ILE A 9 8.45 -23.61 -2.19
N LYS A 10 8.00 -23.86 -3.42
CA LYS A 10 6.56 -23.92 -3.74
C LYS A 10 5.81 -24.95 -2.90
N ASN A 11 6.45 -26.08 -2.58
CA ASN A 11 5.86 -27.11 -1.72
C ASN A 11 5.77 -26.67 -0.24
N LYS A 12 6.66 -25.77 0.21
CA LYS A 12 6.66 -25.19 1.57
C LYS A 12 5.72 -23.97 1.68
N LEU A 13 5.42 -23.32 0.57
CA LEU A 13 4.66 -22.09 0.48
C LEU A 13 3.16 -22.36 0.63
N HIS A 14 2.56 -21.76 1.64
CA HIS A 14 1.11 -21.74 1.81
C HIS A 14 0.49 -20.71 0.86
N SER A 15 0.94 -19.47 0.99
CA SER A 15 0.42 -18.32 0.27
C SER A 15 1.48 -17.23 0.18
N VAL A 16 1.22 -16.25 -0.69
CA VAL A 16 1.96 -14.99 -0.76
C VAL A 16 0.99 -13.83 -0.72
N ALA A 17 1.48 -12.69 -0.25
CA ALA A 17 0.76 -11.43 -0.31
C ALA A 17 1.70 -10.27 -0.62
N LEU A 18 1.21 -9.29 -1.36
CA LEU A 18 1.86 -8.00 -1.56
C LEU A 18 1.02 -6.96 -0.83
N ILE A 19 1.60 -6.35 0.19
CA ILE A 19 0.96 -5.28 0.93
C ILE A 19 1.65 -3.99 0.52
N GLY A 20 0.94 -3.15 -0.20
CA GLY A 20 1.44 -1.82 -0.50
C GLY A 20 1.06 -0.82 0.58
N PHE A 21 1.58 0.40 0.47
CA PHE A 21 1.13 1.52 1.28
C PHE A 21 0.43 2.54 0.37
N ASP A 22 -0.75 2.99 0.78
CA ASP A 22 -1.43 4.13 0.20
C ASP A 22 -1.37 5.28 1.21
N THR A 23 -1.01 6.48 0.76
CA THR A 23 -0.78 7.61 1.66
C THR A 23 -2.06 8.12 2.34
N LEU A 24 -3.24 7.78 1.81
CA LEU A 24 -4.54 8.17 2.38
C LEU A 24 -5.15 7.05 3.23
N SER A 25 -5.04 5.82 2.73
CA SER A 25 -5.74 4.66 3.25
C SER A 25 -4.84 3.76 4.10
N GLY A 26 -3.52 4.02 4.11
CA GLY A 26 -2.53 3.21 4.81
C GLY A 26 -2.21 1.91 4.07
N PRO A 27 -1.83 0.84 4.78
CA PRO A 27 -1.51 -0.46 4.17
C PRO A 27 -2.69 -1.07 3.41
N VAL A 28 -2.47 -1.51 2.18
CA VAL A 28 -3.48 -2.08 1.29
C VAL A 28 -3.01 -3.41 0.69
N LEU A 29 -3.90 -4.40 0.62
CA LEU A 29 -3.60 -5.68 -0.05
C LEU A 29 -3.65 -5.47 -1.56
N ARG A 30 -2.48 -5.49 -2.22
CA ARG A 30 -2.37 -5.31 -3.68
C ARG A 30 -2.46 -6.61 -4.45
N PHE A 31 -2.00 -7.70 -3.85
CA PHE A 31 -2.01 -9.01 -4.46
C PHE A 31 -1.98 -10.08 -3.37
N SER A 32 -2.70 -11.17 -3.58
CA SER A 32 -2.54 -12.38 -2.79
C SER A 32 -2.68 -13.60 -3.69
N LYS A 33 -1.99 -14.68 -3.33
CA LYS A 33 -2.12 -15.97 -4.01
C LYS A 33 -1.91 -17.10 -3.03
N ILE A 34 -2.88 -18.01 -3.00
CA ILE A 34 -2.84 -19.21 -2.17
C ILE A 34 -2.39 -20.39 -3.04
N PHE A 35 -1.44 -21.17 -2.54
CA PHE A 35 -0.89 -22.35 -3.22
C PHE A 35 -1.36 -23.66 -2.59
N SER A 36 -1.73 -23.66 -1.31
CA SER A 36 -2.18 -24.85 -0.59
C SER A 36 -3.69 -24.84 -0.35
N LYS A 37 -4.29 -26.05 -0.28
CA LYS A 37 -5.74 -26.21 -0.07
C LYS A 37 -6.20 -26.07 1.37
N GLN A 38 -5.30 -26.28 2.34
CA GLN A 38 -5.64 -26.16 3.76
C GLN A 38 -5.53 -24.69 4.17
N SER A 39 -6.53 -24.15 4.85
CA SER A 39 -6.54 -22.75 5.30
C SER A 39 -5.54 -22.53 6.44
N LEU A 40 -4.94 -21.34 6.48
CA LEU A 40 -4.38 -20.79 7.70
C LEU A 40 -5.49 -20.07 8.46
N ASP A 41 -5.51 -20.21 9.78
CA ASP A 41 -6.43 -19.46 10.63
C ASP A 41 -5.87 -18.05 10.87
N PHE A 42 -5.79 -17.26 9.78
CA PHE A 42 -5.28 -15.90 9.82
C PHE A 42 -5.95 -15.05 8.74
N ASP A 43 -6.66 -14.01 9.18
CA ASP A 43 -7.23 -13.01 8.30
C ASP A 43 -6.24 -11.85 8.10
N LEU A 44 -5.54 -11.88 6.97
CA LEU A 44 -4.60 -10.83 6.60
C LEU A 44 -5.31 -9.50 6.31
N GLU A 45 -6.48 -9.53 5.68
CA GLU A 45 -7.18 -8.31 5.23
C GLU A 45 -7.65 -7.47 6.41
N SER A 46 -8.22 -8.12 7.43
CA SER A 46 -8.63 -7.44 8.67
C SER A 46 -7.44 -6.95 9.52
N ASN A 47 -6.22 -7.41 9.24
CA ASN A 47 -5.03 -7.12 10.05
C ASN A 47 -3.90 -6.43 9.27
N LEU A 48 -4.17 -5.88 8.08
CA LEU A 48 -3.14 -5.29 7.20
C LEU A 48 -2.27 -4.24 7.91
N THR A 49 -2.89 -3.34 8.69
CA THR A 49 -2.16 -2.29 9.40
C THR A 49 -1.21 -2.86 10.45
N SER A 50 -1.71 -3.74 11.32
CA SER A 50 -0.90 -4.39 12.36
C SER A 50 0.24 -5.17 11.72
N PHE A 51 -0.07 -5.93 10.67
CA PHE A 51 0.90 -6.76 9.98
C PHE A 51 2.00 -5.92 9.31
N TYR A 52 1.62 -4.86 8.59
CA TYR A 52 2.58 -3.94 7.98
C TYR A 52 3.50 -3.30 9.03
N LEU A 53 2.94 -2.90 10.18
CA LEU A 53 3.70 -2.32 11.28
C LEU A 53 4.63 -3.32 11.98
N MET A 54 4.30 -4.61 12.02
CA MET A 54 5.21 -5.62 12.58
C MET A 54 6.54 -5.70 11.81
N PHE A 55 6.50 -5.49 10.49
CA PHE A 55 7.69 -5.58 9.63
C PHE A 55 8.32 -4.23 9.30
N ASN A 56 7.52 -3.16 9.27
CA ASN A 56 7.99 -1.83 8.86
C ASN A 56 7.89 -0.74 9.94
N GLY A 57 7.22 -1.04 11.06
CA GLY A 57 7.12 -0.16 12.22
C GLY A 57 8.28 -0.33 13.19
N GLY A 58 8.44 0.64 14.09
CA GLY A 58 9.55 0.67 15.06
C GLY A 58 10.81 1.36 14.53
N GLY A 59 11.86 1.36 15.35
CA GLY A 59 13.14 2.05 15.09
C GLY A 59 14.00 1.37 14.04
N GLN A 60 15.32 1.31 14.27
CA GLN A 60 16.26 0.80 13.26
C GLN A 60 16.13 -0.70 12.96
N PHE A 61 15.50 -1.47 13.85
CA PHE A 61 15.33 -2.91 13.67
C PHE A 61 13.99 -3.23 12.99
N LYS A 62 14.08 -3.89 11.84
CA LYS A 62 12.93 -4.38 11.07
C LYS A 62 13.08 -5.89 10.86
N PRO A 63 12.19 -6.72 11.40
CA PRO A 63 12.28 -8.16 11.22
C PRO A 63 12.08 -8.50 9.74
N ARG A 64 12.81 -9.50 9.25
CA ARG A 64 12.58 -10.09 7.92
C ARG A 64 11.76 -11.37 7.99
N GLU A 65 11.54 -11.86 9.20
CA GLU A 65 10.89 -13.13 9.46
C GLU A 65 10.22 -13.09 10.83
N ILE A 66 8.97 -13.56 10.88
CA ILE A 66 8.21 -13.72 12.13
C ILE A 66 7.55 -15.09 12.11
N GLY A 67 7.75 -15.86 13.18
CA GLY A 67 7.08 -17.14 13.39
C GLY A 67 5.76 -16.97 14.12
N PHE A 68 4.74 -17.70 13.69
CA PHE A 68 3.45 -17.90 14.33
C PHE A 68 3.25 -19.40 14.59
N ASP A 69 2.25 -19.74 15.38
CA ASP A 69 2.02 -21.13 15.82
C ASP A 69 1.84 -22.10 14.64
N GLN A 70 1.16 -21.67 13.57
CA GLN A 70 0.82 -22.53 12.42
C GLN A 70 1.65 -22.24 11.16
N PHE A 71 2.33 -21.10 11.13
CA PHE A 71 3.04 -20.64 9.93
C PHE A 71 4.14 -19.66 10.29
N LYS A 72 5.02 -19.43 9.33
CA LYS A 72 6.05 -18.40 9.40
C LYS A 72 5.84 -17.43 8.25
N VAL A 73 6.11 -16.16 8.49
CA VAL A 73 6.08 -15.13 7.45
C VAL A 73 7.50 -14.69 7.21
N VAL A 74 7.96 -14.81 5.97
CA VAL A 74 9.19 -14.21 5.49
C VAL A 74 8.83 -13.00 4.63
N THR A 75 9.50 -11.88 4.85
CA THR A 75 9.23 -10.64 4.14
C THR A 75 10.48 -9.93 3.67
N PHE A 76 10.34 -9.17 2.60
CA PHE A 76 11.27 -8.10 2.25
C PHE A 76 10.51 -6.88 1.75
N MET A 77 11.13 -5.72 1.93
CA MET A 77 10.60 -4.43 1.52
C MET A 77 11.23 -4.03 0.19
N LYS A 78 10.40 -3.55 -0.72
CA LYS A 78 10.84 -2.80 -1.90
C LYS A 78 10.06 -1.49 -1.92
N GLU A 79 10.75 -0.38 -1.71
CA GLU A 79 10.12 0.92 -1.47
C GLU A 79 9.16 0.84 -0.26
N LEU A 80 7.86 1.07 -0.47
CA LEU A 80 6.83 0.96 0.58
C LEU A 80 6.02 -0.35 0.50
N ASP A 81 6.35 -1.21 -0.46
CA ASP A 81 5.69 -2.48 -0.64
C ASP A 81 6.37 -3.59 0.17
N LEU A 82 5.56 -4.31 0.94
CA LEU A 82 5.95 -5.45 1.75
C LEU A 82 5.55 -6.73 1.02
N TYR A 83 6.55 -7.48 0.58
CA TYR A 83 6.39 -8.78 -0.07
C TYR A 83 6.38 -9.86 1.00
N CYS A 84 5.28 -10.61 1.10
CA CYS A 84 5.05 -11.56 2.18
C CYS A 84 4.97 -12.99 1.64
N PHE A 85 5.69 -13.91 2.28
CA PHE A 85 5.67 -15.34 2.01
C PHE A 85 5.22 -16.08 3.27
N PHE A 86 4.07 -16.74 3.19
CA PHE A 86 3.52 -17.53 4.29
C PHE A 86 3.95 -18.98 4.11
N LEU A 87 4.74 -19.50 5.04
CA LEU A 87 5.36 -20.82 5.00
C LEU A 87 4.78 -21.70 6.11
N ARG A 88 4.54 -22.98 5.82
CA ARG A 88 4.04 -23.93 6.83
C ARG A 88 5.12 -24.56 7.69
N ASN A 89 6.35 -24.60 7.19
CA ASN A 89 7.46 -25.23 7.88
C ASN A 89 8.35 -24.15 8.52
N LEU A 90 8.74 -24.38 9.78
CA LEU A 90 9.53 -23.47 10.62
C LEU A 90 11.03 -23.46 10.27
N GLU A 91 11.47 -24.19 9.25
CA GLU A 91 12.84 -24.07 8.76
C GLU A 91 13.07 -22.73 8.06
N SER A 92 14.13 -22.02 8.44
CA SER A 92 14.55 -20.78 7.80
C SER A 92 15.05 -21.08 6.38
N GLY A 93 14.34 -20.59 5.36
CA GLY A 93 14.82 -20.62 3.99
C GLY A 93 15.88 -19.55 3.74
N ASN A 94 16.65 -19.66 2.65
CA ASN A 94 17.61 -18.65 2.27
C ASN A 94 16.89 -17.41 1.69
N TYR A 95 17.05 -16.24 2.31
CA TYR A 95 16.40 -14.99 1.88
C TYR A 95 16.59 -14.64 0.41
N LYS A 96 17.79 -14.90 -0.15
CA LYS A 96 18.05 -14.63 -1.57
C LYS A 96 17.16 -15.45 -2.50
N GLU A 97 16.79 -16.66 -2.08
CA GLU A 97 15.91 -17.53 -2.87
C GLU A 97 14.47 -16.98 -2.88
N PHE A 98 14.03 -16.32 -1.80
CA PHE A 98 12.72 -15.66 -1.78
C PHE A 98 12.67 -14.44 -2.68
N GLU A 99 13.74 -13.65 -2.75
CA GLU A 99 13.84 -12.51 -3.67
C GLU A 99 13.77 -12.98 -5.14
N GLU A 100 14.52 -14.01 -5.53
CA GLU A 100 14.47 -14.59 -6.89
C GLU A 100 13.09 -15.15 -7.24
N ILE A 101 12.43 -15.81 -6.28
CA ILE A 101 11.09 -16.37 -6.49
C ILE A 101 10.05 -15.26 -6.60
N ALA A 102 10.24 -14.15 -5.89
CA ALA A 102 9.31 -13.03 -5.92
C ALA A 102 9.10 -12.48 -7.32
N GLU A 103 10.17 -12.34 -8.09
CA GLU A 103 10.12 -11.86 -9.47
C GLU A 103 9.26 -12.75 -10.39
N ASN A 104 9.10 -14.02 -10.03
CA ASN A 104 8.32 -15.00 -10.79
C ASN A 104 6.87 -15.15 -10.29
N ILE A 105 6.60 -14.80 -9.04
CA ILE A 105 5.28 -14.99 -8.41
C ILE A 105 4.47 -13.69 -8.42
N PHE A 106 5.09 -12.58 -8.03
CA PHE A 106 4.40 -11.31 -7.92
C PHE A 106 4.28 -10.66 -9.30
N PRO A 107 3.17 -9.98 -9.57
CA PRO A 107 3.07 -9.17 -10.78
C PRO A 107 4.20 -8.14 -10.78
N LYS A 108 4.82 -7.94 -11.96
CA LYS A 108 5.79 -6.85 -12.15
C LYS A 108 5.06 -5.55 -11.78
N GLN A 109 5.50 -4.93 -10.70
CA GLN A 109 5.02 -3.59 -10.36
C GLN A 109 5.57 -2.66 -11.43
N GLU A 110 4.69 -2.00 -12.17
CA GLU A 110 5.08 -0.77 -12.84
C GLU A 110 5.61 0.17 -11.76
N SER A 111 6.70 0.88 -12.03
CA SER A 111 7.22 1.92 -11.14
C SER A 111 6.19 3.04 -11.04
N ARG A 112 5.13 2.82 -10.25
CA ARG A 112 4.20 3.87 -9.88
C ARG A 112 4.97 4.72 -8.88
N LYS A 113 5.47 5.86 -9.35
CA LYS A 113 5.76 6.97 -8.44
C LYS A 113 4.49 7.12 -7.61
N GLU A 114 4.58 6.87 -6.31
CA GLU A 114 3.46 7.16 -5.42
C GLU A 114 3.09 8.62 -5.65
N LYS A 115 1.84 8.82 -6.07
CA LYS A 115 1.32 10.16 -6.26
C LYS A 115 1.25 10.80 -4.88
N THR A 116 1.91 11.93 -4.74
CA THR A 116 1.77 12.78 -3.57
C THR A 116 0.29 13.15 -3.39
N ILE A 117 -0.09 13.49 -2.16
CA ILE A 117 -1.42 14.00 -1.83
C ILE A 117 -1.83 15.15 -2.78
N LYS A 118 -0.86 15.98 -3.17
CA LYS A 118 -1.05 17.09 -4.12
C LYS A 118 -1.41 16.60 -5.52
N GLU A 119 -0.71 15.60 -6.05
CA GLU A 119 -1.00 15.01 -7.36
C GLU A 119 -2.37 14.33 -7.36
N GLN A 120 -2.73 13.60 -6.30
CA GLN A 120 -4.06 13.02 -6.17
C GLN A 120 -5.17 14.09 -6.08
N MET A 121 -4.90 15.21 -5.41
CA MET A 121 -5.84 16.34 -5.36
C MET A 121 -6.02 16.99 -6.73
N ILE A 122 -4.97 17.11 -7.52
CA ILE A 122 -5.04 17.63 -8.90
C ILE A 122 -5.95 16.72 -9.73
N GLU A 123 -5.68 15.41 -9.74
CA GLU A 123 -6.48 14.44 -10.53
C GLU A 123 -7.96 14.45 -10.15
N LEU A 124 -8.27 14.51 -8.85
CA LEU A 124 -9.65 14.64 -8.39
C LEU A 124 -10.34 15.92 -8.92
N LEU A 125 -9.57 16.99 -9.08
CA LEU A 125 -10.05 18.29 -9.55
C LEU A 125 -10.04 18.44 -11.09
N GLU A 126 -9.36 17.56 -11.82
CA GLU A 126 -9.45 17.45 -13.28
C GLU A 126 -10.80 16.90 -13.70
N GLU A 127 -11.32 15.91 -12.97
CA GLU A 127 -12.59 15.27 -13.29
C GLU A 127 -13.80 16.14 -12.93
N GLN A 128 -13.69 16.97 -11.89
CA GLN A 128 -14.82 17.73 -11.36
C GLN A 128 -14.41 18.91 -10.47
N LYS A 129 -15.27 19.94 -10.43
CA LYS A 129 -15.12 21.08 -9.53
C LYS A 129 -15.64 20.71 -8.14
N LEU A 130 -14.79 20.84 -7.12
CA LEU A 130 -15.15 20.44 -5.75
C LEU A 130 -14.97 21.56 -4.75
N THR A 131 -15.82 21.55 -3.74
CA THR A 131 -15.65 22.40 -2.55
C THR A 131 -14.65 21.79 -1.57
N VAL A 132 -14.04 22.63 -0.74
CA VAL A 132 -13.17 22.18 0.37
C VAL A 132 -13.82 21.10 1.23
N LYS A 133 -15.14 21.16 1.45
CA LYS A 133 -15.87 20.16 2.24
C LYS A 133 -15.98 18.81 1.53
N GLN A 134 -16.12 18.78 0.22
CA GLN A 134 -16.16 17.54 -0.56
C GLN A 134 -14.78 16.90 -0.62
N ILE A 135 -13.75 17.70 -0.87
CA ILE A 135 -12.35 17.25 -0.86
C ILE A 135 -11.99 16.70 0.52
N LYS A 136 -12.39 17.40 1.60
CA LYS A 136 -12.26 16.92 2.98
C LYS A 136 -12.83 15.51 3.17
N LYS A 137 -14.04 15.25 2.66
CA LYS A 137 -14.68 13.93 2.77
C LYS A 137 -13.94 12.85 1.99
N HIS A 138 -13.43 13.19 0.80
CA HIS A 138 -12.70 12.25 -0.04
C HIS A 138 -11.38 11.81 0.59
N PHE A 139 -10.58 12.76 1.08
CA PHE A 139 -9.26 12.49 1.66
C PHE A 139 -9.28 12.24 3.17
N ASN A 140 -10.46 12.29 3.81
CA ASN A 140 -10.63 12.23 5.26
C ASN A 140 -9.72 13.19 6.08
N PHE A 141 -9.44 14.37 5.54
CA PHE A 141 -8.56 15.36 6.17
C PHE A 141 -9.32 16.40 7.01
N SER A 142 -8.58 17.23 7.74
CA SER A 142 -9.16 18.43 8.34
C SER A 142 -9.37 19.53 7.29
N VAL A 143 -10.30 20.47 7.55
CA VAL A 143 -10.54 21.60 6.64
C VAL A 143 -9.29 22.47 6.47
N SER A 144 -8.51 22.67 7.55
CA SER A 144 -7.28 23.45 7.51
C SER A 144 -6.19 22.75 6.70
N THR A 145 -6.06 21.42 6.82
CA THR A 145 -5.14 20.61 6.00
C THR A 145 -5.47 20.72 4.53
N VAL A 146 -6.75 20.56 4.15
CA VAL A 146 -7.18 20.71 2.75
C VAL A 146 -6.89 22.11 2.22
N ARG A 147 -7.21 23.16 2.99
CA ARG A 147 -6.89 24.55 2.60
C ARG A 147 -5.40 24.78 2.42
N LYS A 148 -4.56 24.18 3.26
CA LYS A 148 -3.09 24.29 3.15
C LYS A 148 -2.59 23.68 1.84
N TYR A 149 -3.09 22.49 1.48
CA TYR A 149 -2.71 21.85 0.22
C TYR A 149 -3.22 22.63 -0.99
N LEU A 150 -4.48 23.05 -1.00
CA LEU A 150 -5.07 23.83 -2.10
C LEU A 150 -4.35 25.17 -2.29
N LYS A 151 -4.04 25.88 -1.20
CA LYS A 151 -3.29 27.14 -1.29
C LYS A 151 -1.90 26.92 -1.88
N SER A 152 -1.19 25.88 -1.46
CA SER A 152 0.11 25.55 -2.02
C SER A 152 0.02 25.18 -3.50
N LEU A 153 -1.02 24.46 -3.92
CA LEU A 153 -1.27 24.12 -5.33
C LEU A 153 -1.65 25.34 -6.17
N GLU A 154 -2.36 26.30 -5.58
CA GLU A 154 -2.74 27.56 -6.22
C GLU A 154 -1.51 28.46 -6.41
N GLU A 155 -0.62 28.54 -5.41
CA GLU A 155 0.69 29.19 -5.49
C GLU A 155 1.60 28.55 -6.57
N GLU A 156 1.50 27.23 -6.75
CA GLU A 156 2.19 26.48 -7.83
C GLU A 156 1.48 26.59 -9.20
N GLY A 157 0.33 27.28 -9.27
CA GLY A 157 -0.43 27.45 -10.50
C GLY A 157 -1.10 26.17 -11.03
N LYS A 158 -1.31 25.16 -10.20
CA LYS A 158 -1.92 23.87 -10.57
C LYS A 158 -3.43 23.84 -10.43
N VAL A 159 -3.97 24.65 -9.52
CA VAL A 159 -5.41 24.76 -9.26
C VAL A 159 -5.81 26.22 -9.11
N GLU A 160 -7.11 26.50 -9.21
CA GLU A 160 -7.67 27.82 -8.96
C GLU A 160 -9.02 27.77 -8.26
N CYS A 161 -9.33 28.83 -7.52
CA CYS A 161 -10.66 29.06 -6.96
C CYS A 161 -11.57 29.69 -8.03
N VAL A 162 -12.47 28.89 -8.60
CA VAL A 162 -13.39 29.29 -9.69
C VAL A 162 -14.67 29.97 -9.20
N GLY A 163 -14.87 30.09 -7.89
CA GLY A 163 -16.00 30.83 -7.32
C GLY A 163 -16.47 30.31 -5.97
N THR A 164 -17.69 30.70 -5.59
CA THR A 164 -18.35 30.24 -4.36
C THR A 164 -19.72 29.66 -4.67
N THR A 165 -20.16 28.68 -3.88
CA THR A 165 -21.52 28.11 -4.02
C THR A 165 -22.59 29.00 -3.38
N ASP A 166 -23.68 29.25 -4.12
CA ASP A 166 -24.78 30.17 -3.73
C ASP A 166 -25.45 29.84 -2.39
N LYS A 167 -25.38 28.58 -1.94
CA LYS A 167 -26.05 28.12 -0.72
C LYS A 167 -25.20 28.23 0.54
N THR A 168 -23.87 28.27 0.43
CA THR A 168 -22.98 28.18 1.61
C THR A 168 -21.71 29.04 1.54
N ASN A 169 -21.53 29.87 0.50
CA ASN A 169 -20.29 30.59 0.22
C ASN A 169 -19.04 29.70 0.26
N ALA A 170 -19.19 28.41 -0.06
CA ALA A 170 -18.06 27.48 -0.07
C ALA A 170 -17.27 27.66 -1.37
N TYR A 171 -15.96 27.89 -1.23
CA TYR A 171 -15.01 27.99 -2.34
C TYR A 171 -14.98 26.71 -3.16
N LEU A 172 -15.12 26.85 -4.48
CA LEU A 172 -15.01 25.82 -5.49
C LEU A 172 -13.63 25.87 -6.12
N TYR A 173 -12.97 24.73 -6.22
CA TYR A 173 -11.67 24.60 -6.87
C TYR A 173 -11.78 23.74 -8.13
N SER A 174 -10.92 24.02 -9.10
CA SER A 174 -10.64 23.17 -10.28
C SER A 174 -9.16 23.27 -10.65
N THR A 175 -8.69 22.39 -11.53
CA THR A 175 -7.40 22.58 -12.18
C THR A 175 -7.41 23.80 -13.10
N LYS A 176 -6.23 24.40 -13.31
CA LYS A 176 -5.99 25.47 -14.30
C LYS A 176 -5.69 24.89 -15.67
#